data_AF-A0A0V8J3G4-F1
#
_entry.id   AF-A0A0V8J3G4-F1
#
_cell.length_a   1.000
_cell.length_b   1.000
_cell.length_c   1.000
_cell.angle_alpha   90.00
_cell.angle_beta   90.00
_cell.angle_gamma   90.00
#
_symmetry.space_group_name_H-M   'P 1'
#
loop_
_entity.id
_entity.type
_entity.pdbx_description
1 polymer ?
#
loop_
_entity_poly.entity_id
_entity_poly.type
_entity_poly.pdbx_seq_one_letter_code
_entity_poly.pdbx_strand_id
1 'polypeptide(L)'
;MAKGLGKGINAFFPGTDFENEDTVSEIKITELRPNPYQPRKVFNESAIAELTESIKEHGVLQPIIARKSIKGYEIVVGERRFRAAKEAGLERMPVIVKEFTEQKMMEIALIENLQREDLNPIEEAQAYQKLMEHLKITQEELASRVGKSRPHIANFVRLLQLPDPVQDMMSQGELSMGHGRALLGLKKKAKMQAVVEKCVNEKLNVRQLEKLIQQVNLNVPRETKKKSEDKSVFIVEKESTLRDHFGTSVSIKRTKRKGKIEIEFFSDEDLERILDLIGKQ
;
A
#
# COMPACT_ATOMS: atom_id res chain seq x y z
N MET A 1 -15.87 -37.03 14.18
CA MET A 1 -14.92 -35.92 14.34
C MET A 1 -14.60 -35.35 12.96
N ALA A 2 -15.19 -34.20 12.60
CA ALA A 2 -14.87 -33.44 11.40
C ALA A 2 -14.63 -31.99 11.83
N LYS A 3 -13.48 -31.76 12.47
CA LYS A 3 -13.07 -30.47 13.00
C LYS A 3 -12.26 -29.78 11.90
N GLY A 4 -12.87 -28.87 11.13
CA GLY A 4 -12.08 -28.10 10.18
C GLY A 4 -12.80 -27.19 9.18
N LEU A 5 -14.03 -27.48 8.74
CA LEU A 5 -14.60 -26.78 7.57
C LEU A 5 -15.45 -25.53 7.86
N GLY A 6 -15.93 -25.35 9.11
CA GLY A 6 -16.90 -24.29 9.41
C GLY A 6 -16.33 -22.88 9.60
N LYS A 7 -15.02 -22.71 9.89
CA LYS A 7 -14.47 -21.40 10.25
C LYS A 7 -14.24 -20.47 9.06
N GLY A 8 -13.94 -21.04 7.89
CA GLY A 8 -13.79 -20.26 6.67
C GLY A 8 -15.13 -19.68 6.27
N ILE A 9 -16.03 -20.55 5.80
CA ILE A 9 -17.29 -20.20 5.13
C ILE A 9 -18.22 -19.31 5.99
N ASN A 10 -18.34 -19.56 7.31
CA ASN A 10 -19.10 -18.69 8.22
C ASN A 10 -18.46 -17.30 8.45
N ALA A 11 -17.16 -17.13 8.19
CA ALA A 11 -16.51 -15.81 8.20
C ALA A 11 -16.77 -15.01 6.92
N PHE A 12 -17.26 -15.64 5.83
CA PHE A 12 -17.57 -14.96 4.57
C PHE A 12 -18.95 -14.29 4.58
N PHE A 13 -19.83 -14.64 5.53
CA PHE A 13 -21.20 -14.14 5.57
C PHE A 13 -21.72 -13.97 7.01
N PRO A 14 -21.49 -12.82 7.65
CA PRO A 14 -22.15 -12.53 8.93
C PRO A 14 -23.64 -12.28 8.66
N GLY A 15 -24.50 -13.22 9.07
CA GLY A 15 -25.97 -13.10 8.99
C GLY A 15 -26.67 -13.96 7.94
N THR A 16 -25.95 -14.83 7.21
CA THR A 16 -26.59 -16.00 6.58
C THR A 16 -26.13 -17.21 7.34
N ASP A 17 -26.96 -17.71 8.25
CA ASP A 17 -26.81 -19.04 8.78
C ASP A 17 -26.75 -19.99 7.59
N PHE A 18 -25.60 -20.65 7.38
CA PHE A 18 -25.52 -21.81 6.52
C PHE A 18 -26.25 -22.94 7.24
N GLU A 19 -27.57 -22.83 7.31
CA GLU A 19 -28.44 -23.90 7.78
C GLU A 19 -28.23 -25.12 6.87
N ASN A 20 -28.36 -26.29 7.47
CA ASN A 20 -28.04 -27.60 6.89
C ASN A 20 -28.96 -28.03 5.72
N GLU A 21 -29.48 -27.10 4.92
CA GLU A 21 -30.41 -27.33 3.81
C GLU A 21 -29.84 -27.05 2.41
N ASP A 22 -28.54 -26.77 2.28
CA ASP A 22 -27.90 -26.65 0.96
C ASP A 22 -27.82 -28.04 0.29
N THR A 23 -28.83 -28.36 -0.52
CA THR A 23 -28.87 -29.61 -1.29
C THR A 23 -27.80 -29.61 -2.38
N VAL A 24 -26.81 -30.50 -2.22
CA VAL A 24 -25.80 -30.76 -3.25
C VAL A 24 -26.47 -31.52 -4.39
N SER A 25 -26.43 -30.94 -5.59
CA SER A 25 -27.00 -31.51 -6.81
C SER A 25 -25.90 -31.87 -7.80
N GLU A 26 -26.04 -33.02 -8.47
CA GLU A 26 -25.13 -33.43 -9.55
C GLU A 26 -25.56 -32.81 -10.89
N ILE A 27 -24.80 -31.81 -11.35
CA ILE A 27 -25.12 -31.04 -12.57
C ILE A 27 -24.17 -31.43 -13.69
N LYS A 28 -24.68 -31.53 -14.92
CA LYS A 28 -23.86 -31.78 -16.11
C LYS A 28 -22.89 -30.62 -16.34
N ILE A 29 -21.62 -30.93 -16.61
CA ILE A 29 -20.60 -29.91 -16.86
C ILE A 29 -20.96 -29.02 -18.06
N THR A 30 -21.66 -29.55 -19.06
CA THR A 30 -22.13 -28.80 -20.24
C THR A 30 -23.18 -27.72 -19.93
N GLU A 31 -23.86 -27.83 -18.79
CA GLU A 31 -24.88 -26.86 -18.34
C GLU A 31 -24.26 -25.76 -17.46
N LEU A 32 -23.03 -25.95 -16.99
CA LEU A 32 -22.29 -24.98 -16.20
C LEU A 32 -21.54 -23.99 -17.09
N ARG A 33 -21.60 -22.72 -16.71
CA ARG A 33 -20.98 -21.60 -17.41
C ARG A 33 -20.07 -20.83 -16.47
N PRO A 34 -18.91 -20.35 -16.97
CA PRO A 34 -18.00 -19.55 -16.17
C PRO A 34 -18.67 -18.23 -15.76
N ASN A 35 -18.22 -17.69 -14.63
CA ASN A 35 -18.71 -16.39 -14.16
C ASN A 35 -18.26 -15.27 -15.13
N PRO A 36 -19.18 -14.48 -15.72
CA PRO A 36 -18.80 -13.34 -16.57
C PRO A 36 -18.00 -12.28 -15.81
N TYR A 37 -18.15 -12.21 -14.48
CA TYR A 37 -17.46 -11.29 -13.61
C TYR A 37 -16.16 -11.84 -13.02
N GLN A 38 -15.67 -13.01 -13.46
CA GLN A 38 -14.42 -13.58 -12.96
C GLN A 38 -13.24 -12.64 -13.25
N PRO A 39 -12.66 -11.95 -12.25
CA PRO A 39 -11.53 -11.06 -12.49
C PRO A 39 -10.27 -11.83 -12.87
N ARG A 40 -10.14 -13.10 -12.46
CA ARG A 40 -8.96 -13.92 -12.77
C ARG A 40 -8.98 -14.37 -14.24
N LYS A 41 -8.10 -13.78 -15.05
CA LYS A 41 -7.88 -14.20 -16.45
C LYS A 41 -6.76 -15.24 -16.59
N VAL A 42 -5.75 -15.15 -15.73
CA VAL A 42 -4.57 -16.04 -15.76
C VAL A 42 -4.69 -17.10 -14.68
N PHE A 43 -4.65 -18.36 -15.09
CA PHE A 43 -4.63 -19.52 -14.21
C PHE A 43 -3.29 -20.23 -14.40
N ASN A 44 -2.72 -20.72 -13.30
CA ASN A 44 -1.51 -21.52 -13.38
C ASN A 44 -1.89 -22.92 -13.91
N GLU A 45 -1.41 -23.25 -15.11
CA GLU A 45 -1.69 -24.52 -15.78
C GLU A 45 -1.19 -25.72 -14.99
N SER A 46 -0.03 -25.64 -14.33
CA SER A 46 0.48 -26.76 -13.52
C SER A 46 -0.44 -27.07 -12.33
N ALA A 47 -0.94 -26.03 -11.66
CA ALA A 47 -1.84 -26.17 -10.53
C ALA A 47 -3.26 -26.61 -10.92
N ILE A 48 -3.63 -26.45 -12.21
CA ILE A 48 -4.87 -27.05 -12.76
C ILE A 48 -4.61 -28.52 -13.10
N ALA A 49 -3.46 -28.86 -13.69
CA ALA A 49 -3.11 -30.24 -14.02
C ALA A 49 -3.04 -31.13 -12.78
N GLU A 50 -2.42 -30.67 -11.69
CA GLU A 50 -2.39 -31.38 -10.40
C GLU A 50 -3.80 -31.62 -9.84
N LEU A 51 -4.66 -30.60 -9.90
CA LEU A 51 -6.05 -30.70 -9.44
C LEU A 51 -6.86 -31.64 -10.34
N THR A 52 -6.58 -31.65 -11.65
CA THR A 52 -7.22 -32.54 -12.62
C THR A 52 -6.90 -33.99 -12.31
N GLU A 53 -5.63 -34.31 -12.02
CA GLU A 53 -5.23 -35.67 -11.67
C GLU A 53 -5.88 -36.13 -10.35
N SER A 54 -5.91 -35.26 -9.34
CA SER A 54 -6.62 -35.53 -8.08
C SER A 54 -8.12 -35.78 -8.31
N ILE A 55 -8.77 -35.01 -9.19
CA ILE A 55 -10.18 -35.16 -9.53
C ILE A 55 -10.46 -36.45 -10.31
N LYS A 56 -9.55 -36.91 -11.16
CA LYS A 56 -9.70 -38.22 -11.84
C LYS A 56 -9.69 -39.38 -10.84
N GLU A 57 -8.82 -39.33 -9.85
CA GLU A 57 -8.68 -40.40 -8.86
C GLU A 57 -9.82 -40.40 -7.82
N HIS A 58 -10.17 -39.22 -7.30
CA HIS A 58 -11.04 -39.10 -6.12
C HIS A 58 -12.39 -38.42 -6.41
N GLY A 59 -12.60 -37.95 -7.63
CA GLY A 59 -13.74 -37.10 -7.96
C GLY A 59 -13.63 -35.70 -7.35
N VAL A 60 -14.69 -34.90 -7.50
CA VAL A 60 -14.75 -33.55 -6.94
C VAL A 60 -15.24 -33.63 -5.48
N LEU A 61 -14.31 -33.61 -4.53
CA LEU A 61 -14.63 -33.73 -3.09
C LEU A 61 -15.39 -32.53 -2.52
N GLN A 62 -15.13 -31.33 -3.04
CA GLN A 62 -15.78 -30.10 -2.58
C GLN A 62 -16.72 -29.55 -3.66
N PRO A 63 -18.02 -29.41 -3.37
CA PRO A 63 -18.97 -28.89 -4.35
C PRO A 63 -18.66 -27.43 -4.71
N ILE A 64 -18.95 -27.07 -5.96
CA ILE A 64 -18.90 -25.68 -6.41
C ILE A 64 -20.23 -24.98 -6.11
N ILE A 65 -20.23 -23.65 -6.13
CA ILE A 65 -21.46 -22.87 -5.94
C ILE A 65 -21.84 -22.26 -7.28
N ALA A 66 -23.09 -22.46 -7.70
CA ALA A 66 -23.63 -21.87 -8.92
C ALA A 66 -25.02 -21.27 -8.65
N ARG A 67 -25.43 -20.34 -9.51
CA ARG A 67 -26.82 -19.87 -9.59
C ARG A 67 -27.49 -20.42 -10.83
N LYS A 68 -28.82 -20.53 -10.77
CA LYS A 68 -29.63 -20.82 -11.95
C LYS A 68 -29.65 -19.60 -12.88
N SER A 69 -29.46 -19.82 -14.17
CA SER A 69 -29.55 -18.79 -15.22
C SER A 69 -30.67 -19.15 -16.20
N ILE A 70 -30.97 -18.27 -17.17
CA ILE A 70 -31.99 -18.51 -18.21
C ILE A 70 -31.69 -19.81 -18.97
N LYS A 71 -30.40 -20.13 -19.17
CA LYS A 71 -29.94 -21.37 -19.79
C LYS A 71 -28.79 -21.97 -18.98
N GLY A 72 -29.11 -23.01 -18.21
CA GLY A 72 -28.15 -23.73 -17.37
C GLY A 72 -27.83 -23.00 -16.06
N TYR A 73 -26.56 -23.07 -15.66
CA TYR A 73 -26.07 -22.59 -14.37
C TYR A 73 -24.81 -21.75 -14.55
N GLU A 74 -24.71 -20.68 -13.79
CA GLU A 74 -23.54 -19.81 -13.77
C GLU A 74 -22.75 -20.02 -12.48
N ILE A 75 -21.47 -20.33 -12.63
CA ILE A 75 -20.57 -20.58 -11.52
C ILE A 75 -20.36 -19.27 -10.77
N VAL A 76 -20.51 -19.30 -9.45
CA VAL A 76 -20.22 -18.16 -8.57
C VAL A 76 -18.84 -18.36 -7.95
N VAL A 77 -18.59 -19.57 -7.41
CA VAL A 77 -17.35 -19.93 -6.72
C VAL A 77 -16.88 -21.30 -7.18
N GLY A 78 -15.57 -21.45 -7.41
CA GLY A 78 -14.96 -22.75 -7.73
C GLY A 78 -14.56 -22.94 -9.20
N GLU A 79 -14.28 -21.85 -9.92
CA GLU A 79 -13.87 -21.86 -11.33
C GLU A 79 -12.71 -22.82 -11.64
N ARG A 80 -11.70 -22.90 -10.75
CA ARG A 80 -10.57 -23.85 -10.90
C ARG A 80 -11.02 -25.31 -10.89
N ARG A 81 -11.97 -25.65 -10.02
CA ARG A 81 -12.52 -27.01 -9.90
C ARG A 81 -13.35 -27.37 -11.13
N PHE A 82 -14.14 -26.42 -11.64
CA PHE A 82 -14.86 -26.61 -12.90
C PHE A 82 -13.92 -26.87 -14.08
N ARG A 83 -12.86 -26.08 -14.23
CA ARG A 83 -11.85 -26.29 -15.30
C ARG A 83 -11.18 -27.65 -15.19
N ALA A 84 -10.70 -28.00 -13.99
CA ALA A 84 -10.05 -29.28 -13.75
C ALA A 84 -11.01 -30.47 -13.96
N ALA A 85 -12.28 -30.36 -13.54
CA ALA A 85 -13.29 -31.39 -13.79
C ALA A 85 -13.60 -31.56 -15.29
N LYS A 86 -13.60 -30.46 -16.05
CA LYS A 86 -13.75 -30.48 -17.51
C LYS A 86 -12.55 -31.12 -18.21
N GLU A 87 -11.33 -30.81 -17.76
CA GLU A 87 -10.09 -31.44 -18.28
C GLU A 87 -9.98 -32.92 -17.88
N ALA A 88 -10.51 -33.30 -16.72
CA ALA A 88 -10.60 -34.69 -16.26
C ALA A 88 -11.63 -35.52 -17.06
N GLY A 89 -12.46 -34.89 -17.90
CA GLY A 89 -13.48 -35.57 -18.70
C GLY A 89 -14.70 -36.03 -17.92
N LEU A 90 -14.98 -35.43 -16.76
CA LEU A 90 -16.18 -35.75 -15.98
C LEU A 90 -17.46 -35.30 -16.71
N GLU A 91 -18.51 -36.11 -16.66
CA GLU A 91 -19.81 -35.73 -17.22
C GLU A 91 -20.62 -34.82 -16.29
N ARG A 92 -20.48 -35.04 -14.98
CA ARG A 92 -21.22 -34.35 -13.92
C ARG A 92 -20.29 -33.95 -12.78
N MET A 93 -20.71 -32.94 -12.03
CA MET A 93 -20.01 -32.53 -10.80
C MET A 93 -21.00 -32.07 -9.73
N PRO A 94 -20.62 -32.19 -8.44
CA PRO A 94 -21.43 -31.73 -7.32
C PRO A 94 -21.46 -30.20 -7.27
N VAL A 95 -22.68 -29.65 -7.25
CA VAL A 95 -22.96 -28.22 -7.24
C VAL A 95 -24.00 -27.89 -6.18
N ILE A 96 -23.75 -26.84 -5.41
CA ILE A 96 -24.75 -26.21 -4.55
C ILE A 96 -25.40 -25.08 -5.37
N VAL A 97 -26.70 -25.21 -5.63
CA VAL A 97 -27.47 -24.21 -6.37
C VAL A 97 -28.07 -23.22 -5.38
N LYS A 98 -27.70 -21.95 -5.50
CA LYS A 98 -28.26 -20.87 -4.69
C LYS A 98 -28.84 -19.77 -5.56
N GLU A 99 -29.89 -19.14 -5.06
CA GLU A 99 -30.43 -17.95 -5.68
C GLU A 99 -29.56 -16.74 -5.31
N PHE A 100 -28.93 -16.16 -6.31
CA PHE A 100 -28.15 -14.93 -6.16
C PHE A 100 -28.60 -13.90 -7.19
N THR A 101 -28.79 -12.66 -6.73
CA THR A 101 -28.87 -11.52 -7.63
C THR A 101 -27.55 -11.35 -8.37
N GLU A 102 -27.58 -10.73 -9.55
CA GLU A 102 -26.36 -10.43 -10.33
C GLU A 102 -25.36 -9.60 -9.53
N GLN A 103 -25.86 -8.63 -8.78
CA GLN A 103 -25.05 -7.79 -7.91
C GLN A 103 -24.37 -8.60 -6.79
N LYS A 104 -25.07 -9.57 -6.18
CA LYS A 104 -24.51 -10.43 -5.15
C LYS A 104 -23.49 -11.43 -5.70
N MET A 105 -23.73 -11.97 -6.89
CA MET A 105 -22.76 -12.81 -7.59
C MET A 105 -21.45 -12.05 -7.86
N MET A 106 -21.55 -10.83 -8.38
CA MET A 106 -20.39 -9.99 -8.65
C MET A 106 -19.62 -9.66 -7.36
N GLU A 107 -20.34 -9.32 -6.28
CA GLU A 107 -19.75 -9.09 -4.96
C GLU A 107 -18.93 -10.30 -4.49
N ILE A 108 -19.51 -11.51 -4.53
CA ILE A 108 -18.85 -12.74 -4.10
C ILE A 108 -17.61 -13.02 -4.94
N ALA A 109 -17.69 -12.84 -6.26
CA ALA A 109 -16.57 -13.06 -7.17
C ALA A 109 -15.41 -12.10 -6.90
N LEU A 110 -15.71 -10.83 -6.60
CA LEU A 110 -14.70 -9.83 -6.28
C LEU A 110 -14.07 -10.07 -4.89
N ILE A 111 -14.88 -10.46 -3.89
CA ILE A 111 -14.38 -10.77 -2.53
C ILE A 111 -13.50 -12.02 -2.54
N GLU A 112 -13.88 -13.08 -3.25
CA GLU A 112 -13.06 -14.29 -3.36
C GLU A 112 -11.71 -13.98 -4.01
N ASN A 113 -11.71 -13.19 -5.09
CA ASN A 113 -10.47 -12.79 -5.73
C ASN A 113 -9.61 -11.90 -4.83
N LEU A 114 -10.21 -11.04 -4.02
CA LEU A 114 -9.50 -10.17 -3.06
C LEU A 114 -8.80 -10.97 -1.95
N GLN A 115 -9.36 -12.11 -1.52
CA GLN A 115 -8.77 -12.92 -0.44
C GLN A 115 -7.60 -13.80 -0.88
N ARG A 116 -7.13 -13.64 -2.10
CA ARG A 116 -5.95 -14.35 -2.59
C ARG A 116 -4.69 -13.86 -1.89
N GLU A 117 -3.85 -14.80 -1.47
CA GLU A 117 -2.59 -14.51 -0.79
C GLU A 117 -1.52 -13.89 -1.72
N ASP A 118 -1.70 -13.97 -3.04
CA ASP A 118 -0.72 -13.58 -4.06
C ASP A 118 -0.99 -12.23 -4.74
N LEU A 119 -1.93 -11.41 -4.24
CA LEU A 119 -2.22 -10.11 -4.84
C LEU A 119 -1.09 -9.11 -4.60
N ASN A 120 -0.75 -8.37 -5.66
CA ASN A 120 0.14 -7.22 -5.49
C ASN A 120 -0.62 -6.02 -4.86
N PRO A 121 0.09 -5.08 -4.22
CA PRO A 121 -0.57 -3.98 -3.51
C PRO A 121 -1.47 -3.08 -4.38
N ILE A 122 -1.18 -2.96 -5.68
CA ILE A 122 -1.97 -2.16 -6.61
C ILE A 122 -3.22 -2.92 -7.05
N GLU A 123 -3.12 -4.23 -7.31
CA GLU A 123 -4.28 -5.09 -7.60
C GLU A 123 -5.27 -5.11 -6.44
N GLU A 124 -4.77 -5.22 -5.20
CA GLU A 124 -5.60 -5.17 -4.00
C GLU A 124 -6.31 -3.81 -3.89
N ALA A 125 -5.59 -2.70 -4.14
CA ALA A 125 -6.18 -1.37 -4.16
C ALA A 125 -7.26 -1.21 -5.25
N GLN A 126 -7.02 -1.70 -6.46
CA GLN A 126 -7.98 -1.67 -7.57
C GLN A 126 -9.21 -2.52 -7.25
N ALA A 127 -9.03 -3.67 -6.61
CA ALA A 127 -10.13 -4.52 -6.16
C ALA A 127 -11.00 -3.81 -5.12
N TYR A 128 -10.39 -3.13 -4.13
CA TYR A 128 -11.13 -2.31 -3.17
C TYR A 128 -11.91 -1.18 -3.85
N GLN A 129 -11.28 -0.45 -4.78
CA GLN A 129 -11.96 0.64 -5.50
C GLN A 129 -13.15 0.12 -6.31
N LYS A 130 -12.98 -0.97 -7.07
CA LYS A 130 -14.08 -1.59 -7.83
C LYS A 130 -15.22 -2.03 -6.92
N LEU A 131 -14.92 -2.66 -5.79
CA LEU A 131 -15.94 -3.07 -4.82
C LEU A 131 -16.74 -1.86 -4.29
N MET A 132 -16.06 -0.76 -3.95
CA MET A 132 -16.72 0.47 -3.49
C MET A 132 -17.61 1.08 -4.58
N GLU A 133 -17.13 1.17 -5.83
CA GLU A 133 -17.86 1.78 -6.94
C GLU A 133 -19.09 0.95 -7.34
N HIS A 134 -18.95 -0.37 -7.44
CA HIS A 134 -20.04 -1.26 -7.85
C HIS A 134 -21.12 -1.43 -6.78
N LEU A 135 -20.71 -1.51 -5.51
CA LEU A 135 -21.65 -1.67 -4.40
C LEU A 135 -22.16 -0.33 -3.88
N LYS A 136 -21.56 0.79 -4.33
CA LYS A 136 -21.84 2.15 -3.84
C LYS A 136 -21.73 2.26 -2.31
N ILE A 137 -20.75 1.56 -1.75
CA ILE A 137 -20.51 1.50 -0.31
C ILE A 137 -19.31 2.36 0.09
N THR A 138 -19.28 2.75 1.36
CA THR A 138 -18.19 3.49 1.97
C THR A 138 -17.00 2.59 2.32
N GLN A 139 -15.84 3.19 2.58
CA GLN A 139 -14.66 2.47 3.06
C GLN A 139 -14.91 1.74 4.40
N GLU A 140 -15.80 2.27 5.24
CA GLU A 140 -16.16 1.71 6.53
C GLU A 140 -16.97 0.41 6.38
N GLU A 141 -17.96 0.43 5.50
CA GLU A 141 -18.79 -0.74 5.19
C GLU A 141 -17.97 -1.83 4.50
N LEU A 142 -17.09 -1.45 3.57
CA LEU A 142 -16.19 -2.41 2.92
C LEU A 142 -15.26 -3.06 3.94
N ALA A 143 -14.69 -2.29 4.88
CA ALA A 143 -13.82 -2.79 5.95
C ALA A 143 -14.50 -3.88 6.77
N SER A 144 -15.75 -3.64 7.17
CA SER A 144 -16.55 -4.61 7.91
C SER A 144 -16.79 -5.90 7.10
N ARG A 145 -17.05 -5.79 5.79
CA ARG A 145 -17.30 -6.96 4.92
C ARG A 145 -16.06 -7.79 4.66
N VAL A 146 -14.89 -7.16 4.51
CA VAL A 146 -13.63 -7.88 4.22
C VAL A 146 -12.85 -8.25 5.49
N GLY A 147 -13.33 -7.87 6.68
CA GLY A 147 -12.65 -8.13 7.95
C GLY A 147 -11.34 -7.36 8.12
N LYS A 148 -11.25 -6.14 7.56
CA LYS A 148 -10.07 -5.26 7.64
C LYS A 148 -10.43 -3.95 8.33
N SER A 149 -9.42 -3.19 8.75
CA SER A 149 -9.65 -1.87 9.33
C SER A 149 -9.92 -0.82 8.24
N ARG A 150 -10.77 0.16 8.52
CA ARG A 150 -11.02 1.28 7.60
C ARG A 150 -9.72 2.01 7.19
N PRO A 151 -8.73 2.27 8.08
CA PRO A 151 -7.43 2.82 7.68
C PRO A 151 -6.65 1.93 6.70
N HIS A 152 -6.78 0.60 6.79
CA HIS A 152 -6.14 -0.31 5.85
C HIS A 152 -6.66 -0.05 4.43
N ILE A 153 -7.98 -0.13 4.23
CA ILE A 153 -8.60 0.15 2.92
C ILE A 153 -8.25 1.54 2.41
N ALA A 154 -8.34 2.56 3.27
CA ALA A 154 -8.01 3.93 2.91
C ALA A 154 -6.56 4.07 2.40
N ASN A 155 -5.61 3.37 3.03
CA ASN A 155 -4.21 3.42 2.60
C ASN A 155 -4.02 2.78 1.22
N PHE A 156 -4.66 1.65 0.94
CA PHE A 156 -4.58 0.99 -0.37
C PHE A 156 -5.21 1.84 -1.47
N VAL A 157 -6.45 2.31 -1.29
CA VAL A 157 -7.14 3.12 -2.30
C VAL A 157 -6.37 4.40 -2.62
N ARG A 158 -5.65 4.98 -1.64
CA ARG A 158 -4.79 6.15 -1.88
C ARG A 158 -3.60 5.86 -2.79
N LEU A 159 -3.11 4.62 -2.88
CA LEU A 159 -2.00 4.26 -3.77
C LEU A 159 -2.35 4.51 -5.23
N LEU A 160 -3.63 4.38 -5.61
CA LEU A 160 -4.12 4.63 -6.96
C LEU A 160 -4.06 6.13 -7.37
N GLN A 161 -3.75 7.02 -6.42
CA GLN A 161 -3.49 8.44 -6.71
C GLN A 161 -2.05 8.70 -7.19
N LEU A 162 -1.17 7.70 -7.08
CA LEU A 162 0.20 7.78 -7.59
C LEU A 162 0.20 7.71 -9.12
N PRO A 163 1.19 8.31 -9.81
CA PRO A 163 1.34 8.15 -11.25
C PRO A 163 1.55 6.68 -11.65
N ASP A 164 1.07 6.29 -12.82
CA ASP A 164 1.15 4.92 -13.34
C ASP A 164 2.57 4.31 -13.27
N PRO A 165 3.67 5.02 -13.60
CA PRO A 165 5.02 4.46 -13.48
C PRO A 165 5.38 4.00 -12.06
N VAL A 166 4.86 4.68 -11.04
CA VAL A 166 5.09 4.32 -9.63
C VAL A 166 4.24 3.13 -9.24
N GLN A 167 3.00 3.05 -9.75
CA GLN A 167 2.12 1.91 -9.53
C GLN A 167 2.74 0.65 -10.15
N ASP A 168 3.26 0.74 -11.38
CA ASP A 168 3.92 -0.37 -12.06
C ASP A 168 5.12 -0.90 -11.25
N MET A 169 5.99 -0.02 -10.75
CA MET A 169 7.11 -0.39 -9.87
C MET A 169 6.64 -1.09 -8.58
N MET A 170 5.48 -0.70 -8.04
CA MET A 170 4.89 -1.38 -6.88
C MET A 170 4.32 -2.75 -7.24
N SER A 171 3.69 -2.89 -8.40
CA SER A 171 3.19 -4.17 -8.90
C SER A 171 4.32 -5.16 -9.18
N GLN A 172 5.47 -4.70 -9.66
CA GLN A 172 6.68 -5.54 -9.86
C GLN A 172 7.44 -5.83 -8.56
N GLY A 173 7.05 -5.22 -7.43
CA GLY A 173 7.70 -5.43 -6.14
C GLY A 173 9.01 -4.64 -5.93
N GLU A 174 9.38 -3.74 -6.85
CA GLU A 174 10.51 -2.83 -6.68
C GLU A 174 10.27 -1.82 -5.54
N LEU A 175 9.01 -1.43 -5.36
CA LEU A 175 8.57 -0.55 -4.29
C LEU A 175 7.55 -1.25 -3.39
N SER A 176 7.80 -1.25 -2.09
CA SER A 176 6.83 -1.71 -1.10
C SER A 176 5.64 -0.74 -0.95
N MET A 177 4.53 -1.22 -0.37
CA MET A 177 3.40 -0.38 0.00
C MET A 177 3.81 0.79 0.92
N GLY A 178 4.79 0.57 1.81
CA GLY A 178 5.33 1.61 2.68
C GLY A 178 6.00 2.75 1.89
N HIS A 179 6.72 2.42 0.81
CA HIS A 179 7.31 3.43 -0.08
C HIS A 179 6.22 4.23 -0.81
N GLY A 180 5.23 3.55 -1.38
CA GLY A 180 4.09 4.20 -2.03
C GLY A 180 3.35 5.18 -1.10
N ARG A 181 3.10 4.75 0.15
CA ARG A 181 2.47 5.60 1.17
C ARG A 181 3.31 6.84 1.51
N ALA A 182 4.62 6.71 1.59
CA ALA A 182 5.52 7.83 1.84
C ALA A 182 5.48 8.82 0.66
N LEU A 183 5.52 8.33 -0.58
CA LEU A 183 5.50 9.14 -1.81
C LEU A 183 4.23 10.00 -1.93
N LEU A 184 3.09 9.52 -1.44
CA LEU A 184 1.85 10.31 -1.37
C LEU A 184 1.98 11.58 -0.52
N GLY A 185 2.94 11.61 0.42
CA GLY A 185 3.24 12.79 1.23
C GLY A 185 4.04 13.88 0.51
N LEU A 186 4.49 13.64 -0.72
CA LEU A 186 5.28 14.59 -1.50
C LEU A 186 4.39 15.71 -2.07
N LYS A 187 4.60 16.95 -1.63
CA LYS A 187 3.81 18.11 -2.08
C LYS A 187 4.09 18.49 -3.53
N LYS A 188 5.34 18.34 -3.98
CA LYS A 188 5.79 18.71 -5.33
C LYS A 188 5.80 17.48 -6.24
N LYS A 189 4.67 17.20 -6.91
CA LYS A 189 4.52 16.06 -7.84
C LYS A 189 5.59 16.01 -8.93
N ALA A 190 6.05 17.17 -9.43
CA ALA A 190 7.13 17.24 -10.43
C ALA A 190 8.47 16.64 -9.97
N LYS A 191 8.72 16.54 -8.66
CA LYS A 191 9.94 15.92 -8.11
C LYS A 191 9.77 14.44 -7.78
N MET A 192 8.57 13.88 -7.96
CA MET A 192 8.27 12.51 -7.57
C MET A 192 9.16 11.51 -8.31
N GLN A 193 9.31 11.68 -9.62
CA GLN A 193 10.11 10.78 -10.44
C GLN A 193 11.59 10.74 -9.98
N ALA A 194 12.21 11.89 -9.75
CA ALA A 194 13.58 11.95 -9.25
C ALA A 194 13.74 11.32 -7.85
N VAL A 195 12.73 11.45 -6.99
CA VAL A 195 12.74 10.81 -5.65
C VAL A 195 12.59 9.30 -5.77
N VAL A 196 11.74 8.82 -6.68
CA VAL A 196 11.51 7.39 -6.94
C VAL A 196 12.75 6.74 -7.53
N GLU A 197 13.35 7.34 -8.58
CA GLU A 197 14.59 6.86 -9.18
C GLU A 197 15.71 6.76 -8.14
N LYS A 198 15.85 7.78 -7.29
CA LYS A 198 16.81 7.75 -6.18
C LYS A 198 16.50 6.63 -5.18
N CYS A 199 15.23 6.42 -4.85
CA CYS A 199 14.80 5.36 -3.94
C CYS A 199 15.16 3.96 -4.46
N VAL A 200 14.95 3.72 -5.75
CA VAL A 200 15.24 2.44 -6.41
C VAL A 200 16.75 2.24 -6.55
N ASN A 201 17.48 3.25 -7.03
CA ASN A 201 18.93 3.17 -7.27
C ASN A 201 19.73 3.01 -5.96
N GLU A 202 19.36 3.75 -4.91
CA GLU A 202 20.04 3.70 -3.61
C GLU A 202 19.44 2.66 -2.65
N LYS A 203 18.40 1.92 -3.08
CA LYS A 203 17.64 0.95 -2.27
C LYS A 203 17.26 1.50 -0.90
N LEU A 204 16.70 2.71 -0.89
CA LEU A 204 16.33 3.40 0.34
C LEU A 204 15.26 2.61 1.09
N ASN A 205 15.35 2.58 2.42
CA ASN A 205 14.27 2.09 3.26
C ASN A 205 13.17 3.16 3.46
N VAL A 206 11.99 2.73 3.91
CA VAL A 206 10.83 3.60 4.11
C VAL A 206 11.16 4.83 4.97
N ARG A 207 11.93 4.67 6.06
CA ARG A 207 12.30 5.78 6.94
C ARG A 207 13.25 6.77 6.28
N GLN A 208 14.19 6.29 5.47
CA GLN A 208 15.10 7.13 4.68
C GLN A 208 14.33 7.90 3.61
N LEU A 209 13.38 7.25 2.94
CA LEU A 209 12.50 7.90 1.97
C LEU A 209 11.62 8.96 2.64
N GLU A 210 11.02 8.69 3.80
CA GLU A 210 10.24 9.67 4.56
C GLU A 210 11.09 10.91 4.92
N LYS A 211 12.34 10.72 5.37
CA LYS A 211 13.28 11.83 5.62
C LYS A 211 13.59 12.62 4.36
N LEU A 212 13.83 11.95 3.23
CA LEU A 212 14.09 12.59 1.95
C LEU A 212 12.89 13.44 1.50
N ILE A 213 11.68 12.89 1.59
CA ILE A 213 10.43 13.59 1.26
C ILE A 213 10.23 14.79 2.19
N GLN A 214 10.52 14.65 3.48
CA GLN A 214 10.46 15.78 4.43
C GLN A 214 11.43 16.90 4.02
N GLN A 215 12.67 16.57 3.65
CA GLN A 215 13.64 17.56 3.16
C GLN A 215 13.20 18.24 1.86
N VAL A 216 12.63 17.47 0.91
CA VAL A 216 12.13 18.00 -0.36
C VAL A 216 10.91 18.90 -0.15
N ASN A 217 10.04 18.55 0.79
CA ASN A 217 8.86 19.34 1.17
C ASN A 217 9.20 20.63 1.92
N LEU A 218 10.22 20.59 2.80
CA LEU A 218 10.73 21.77 3.51
C LEU A 218 11.45 22.74 2.57
N ASN A 219 12.01 22.26 1.46
CA ASN A 219 12.60 23.09 0.41
C ASN A 219 11.53 23.79 -0.47
N VAL A 220 10.83 24.75 0.13
CA VAL A 220 10.65 26.11 -0.45
C VAL A 220 12.04 26.64 -0.80
N PRO A 221 12.27 27.40 -1.88
CA PRO A 221 13.62 27.76 -2.32
C PRO A 221 14.45 28.29 -1.16
N ARG A 222 15.36 27.47 -0.64
CA ARG A 222 16.61 28.00 -0.15
C ARG A 222 17.24 28.52 -1.42
N GLU A 223 17.06 29.83 -1.67
CA GLU A 223 18.12 30.57 -2.32
C GLU A 223 19.41 30.03 -1.75
N THR A 224 20.16 29.45 -2.67
CA THR A 224 21.47 28.89 -2.53
C THR A 224 22.18 29.68 -1.43
N LYS A 225 22.32 29.11 -0.23
CA LYS A 225 23.47 29.44 0.60
C LYS A 225 24.66 28.87 -0.17
N LYS A 226 25.06 29.65 -1.19
CA LYS A 226 26.38 29.62 -1.78
C LYS A 226 27.30 29.53 -0.58
N LYS A 227 28.09 28.47 -0.53
CA LYS A 227 29.32 28.41 0.25
C LYS A 227 29.95 29.79 0.11
N SER A 228 29.90 30.61 1.16
CA SER A 228 30.64 31.86 1.17
C SER A 228 32.09 31.45 1.35
N GLU A 229 32.74 31.20 0.22
CA GLU A 229 34.18 31.30 0.09
C GLU A 229 34.61 32.68 0.63
N ASP A 230 35.70 32.65 1.39
CA ASP A 230 36.36 33.75 2.09
C ASP A 230 35.63 34.39 3.28
N LYS A 231 35.54 33.64 4.38
CA LYS A 231 35.95 34.24 5.66
C LYS A 231 37.45 34.52 5.54
N SER A 232 37.82 35.74 5.16
CA SER A 232 39.23 36.19 5.12
C SER A 232 39.95 35.73 6.37
N VAL A 233 41.11 35.07 6.24
CA VAL A 233 41.95 34.56 7.35
C VAL A 233 42.08 35.56 8.50
N PHE A 234 42.14 36.85 8.16
CA PHE A 234 42.16 37.98 9.10
C PHE A 234 40.95 38.05 10.07
N ILE A 235 39.74 37.71 9.63
CA ILE A 235 38.53 37.74 10.49
C ILE A 235 38.55 36.56 11.47
N VAL A 236 39.03 35.40 11.03
CA VAL A 236 39.12 34.21 11.89
C VAL A 236 40.18 34.41 12.97
N GLU A 237 41.32 35.01 12.63
CA GLU A 237 42.37 35.36 13.59
C GLU A 237 41.87 36.38 14.62
N LYS A 238 41.18 37.45 14.17
CA LYS A 238 40.58 38.43 15.09
C LYS A 238 39.45 37.84 15.95
N GLU A 239 38.64 36.93 15.41
CA GLU A 239 37.66 36.17 16.22
C GLU A 239 38.37 35.36 17.32
N SER A 240 39.48 34.69 17.00
CA SER A 240 40.25 33.92 17.99
C SER A 240 40.82 34.80 19.10
N THR A 241 41.48 35.92 18.74
CA THR A 241 42.03 36.85 19.73
C THR A 241 40.96 37.42 20.67
N LEU A 242 39.78 37.74 20.14
CA LEU A 242 38.68 38.25 20.96
C LEU A 242 38.06 37.16 21.85
N ARG A 243 38.02 35.90 21.39
CA ARG A 243 37.60 34.78 22.24
C ARG A 243 38.58 34.55 23.38
N ASP A 244 39.88 34.60 23.11
CA ASP A 244 40.91 34.45 24.15
C ASP A 244 40.88 35.59 25.16
N HIS A 245 40.58 36.82 24.70
CA HIS A 245 40.49 37.99 25.57
C HIS A 245 39.20 38.04 26.40
N PHE A 246 38.04 37.74 25.80
CA PHE A 246 36.75 37.81 26.50
C PHE A 246 36.36 36.50 27.18
N GLY A 247 37.02 35.37 26.91
CA GLY A 247 36.70 34.08 27.50
C GLY A 247 35.33 33.52 27.09
N THR A 248 34.72 34.06 26.02
CA THR A 248 33.39 33.67 25.54
C THR A 248 33.35 33.64 24.01
N SER A 249 32.27 33.10 23.44
CA SER A 249 32.04 33.01 22.00
C SER A 249 31.89 34.40 21.37
N VAL A 250 32.84 34.76 20.50
CA VAL A 250 32.81 35.99 19.70
C VAL A 250 32.67 35.65 18.22
N SER A 251 31.71 36.31 17.56
CA SER A 251 31.41 36.19 16.13
C SER A 251 31.45 37.56 15.45
N ILE A 252 32.26 37.68 14.39
CA ILE A 252 32.40 38.92 13.61
C ILE A 252 31.67 38.75 12.27
N LYS A 253 30.55 39.46 12.11
CA LYS A 253 29.78 39.49 10.85
C LYS A 253 30.09 40.77 10.09
N ARG A 254 30.76 40.65 8.94
CA ARG A 254 31.08 41.79 8.07
C ARG A 254 30.24 41.77 6.79
N THR A 255 29.67 42.92 6.43
CA THR A 255 29.07 43.19 5.11
C THR A 255 29.90 44.25 4.38
N LYS A 256 29.70 44.43 3.06
CA LYS A 256 30.50 45.35 2.22
C LYS A 256 30.62 46.79 2.73
N ARG A 257 29.70 47.26 3.60
CA ARG A 257 29.67 48.64 4.13
C ARG A 257 29.55 48.75 5.66
N LYS A 258 29.24 47.68 6.39
CA LYS A 258 29.04 47.69 7.87
C LYS A 258 29.49 46.37 8.50
N GLY A 259 30.02 46.41 9.71
CA GLY A 259 30.39 45.23 10.51
C GLY A 259 29.63 45.18 11.82
N LYS A 260 29.41 43.97 12.34
CA LYS A 260 28.88 43.69 13.67
C LYS A 260 29.80 42.72 14.39
N ILE A 261 30.10 43.00 15.65
CA ILE A 261 30.75 42.07 16.57
C ILE A 261 29.66 41.62 17.54
N GLU A 262 29.41 40.33 17.59
CA GLU A 262 28.46 39.70 18.50
C GLU A 262 29.28 38.92 19.54
N ILE A 263 29.07 39.25 20.82
CA ILE A 263 29.67 38.58 21.97
C ILE A 263 28.52 37.93 22.73
N GLU A 264 28.57 36.61 22.87
CA GLU A 264 27.59 35.87 23.67
C GLU A 264 28.00 35.92 25.15
N PHE A 265 27.05 36.12 26.05
CA PHE A 265 27.26 36.03 27.50
C PHE A 265 26.28 35.01 28.08
N PHE A 266 26.72 34.26 29.10
CA PHE A 266 25.94 33.15 29.64
C PHE A 266 25.32 33.45 31.02
N SER A 267 25.68 34.56 31.65
CA SER A 267 25.09 35.06 32.91
C SER A 267 25.21 36.58 33.02
N ASP A 268 24.48 37.18 33.95
CA ASP A 268 24.57 38.63 34.24
C ASP A 268 25.97 39.00 34.78
N GLU A 269 26.60 38.12 35.57
CA GLU A 269 28.00 38.25 36.02
C GLU A 269 29.00 38.22 34.85
N ASP A 270 28.74 37.38 33.83
CA ASP A 270 29.57 37.28 32.63
C ASP A 270 29.44 38.53 31.76
N LEU A 271 28.23 39.12 31.70
CA LEU A 271 28.00 40.41 31.06
C LEU A 271 28.77 41.54 31.76
N GLU A 272 28.73 41.61 33.09
CA GLU A 272 29.52 42.60 33.86
C GLU A 272 31.02 42.46 33.61
N ARG A 273 31.55 41.24 33.68
CA ARG A 273 32.95 40.93 33.38
C ARG A 273 33.36 41.36 31.96
N ILE A 274 32.51 41.11 30.97
CA ILE A 274 32.76 41.50 29.57
C ILE A 274 32.72 43.03 29.43
N LEU A 275 31.79 43.72 30.09
CA LEU A 275 31.70 45.18 30.08
C LEU A 275 32.92 45.83 30.74
N ASP A 276 33.44 45.25 31.82
CA ASP A 276 34.68 45.69 32.48
C ASP A 276 35.89 45.55 31.53
N LEU A 277 35.99 44.42 30.82
CA LEU A 277 37.05 44.16 29.84
C LEU A 277 36.99 45.09 28.61
N ILE A 278 35.79 45.52 28.19
CA ILE A 278 35.62 46.47 27.07
C ILE A 278 35.98 47.90 27.50
N GLY A 279 36.03 48.19 28.80
CA GLY A 279 36.45 49.46 29.35
C GLY A 279 35.27 50.35 29.72
N LYS A 280 34.57 49.99 30.80
CA LYS A 280 33.92 50.99 31.65
C LYS A 280 34.88 51.36 32.79
N GLN A 281 35.16 52.66 32.89
CA GLN A 281 35.32 53.29 34.20
C GLN A 281 33.97 53.26 34.94
#